data_AF-A0A7V5P1H6-F1
#
_entry.id   AF-A0A7V5P1H6-F1
#
_cell.length_a   1.000
_cell.length_b   1.000
_cell.length_c   1.000
_cell.angle_alpha   90.00
_cell.angle_beta   90.00
_cell.angle_gamma   90.00
#
_symmetry.space_group_name_H-M   'P 1'
#
loop_
_entity.id
_entity.type
_entity.pdbx_description
1 polymer ?
#
loop_
_entity_poly.entity_id
_entity_poly.type
_entity_poly.pdbx_seq_one_letter_code
_entity_poly.pdbx_strand_id
1 'polypeptide(L)'
;MVLFLGLLIFWVLIAGGVEAKILSPAHQDIPCSTCHYLQGKPALKTKSPKLCLPCHPESNLHPTEVPLLPQMRGPVVSILPFDEGKRVVCITCHYIHPEDVIQKKPFLLRGESGDTEGPLSNLCLFCHFYDGLDTHNPHVKRRKCVYCHMAPPEKAVESRKIRNFLGRHACEPCHNAASTYPADFKRCVTEFNPFKDPEVAKMRKSLGIYRSRLICSDCHNVHGVFDPQGPPAQRFLLRLDYLAAASRSRSINPHWTGVFCLACHQKRPEKGKKYLLFPDINKVCQRCHDNKFAKADIHPVGVKPSPYVHIPPDFPLQDGKLTCETCHVASLQICYPGQKISREKSNINFLRVPNLKREEFCLLCHRIDYYRRLNPHKDQIVNGKINKKACLFCHSSVPDVQEMGSKRVRFVVDNPNKICLICHPGMDKGHPAGVNHLRRPSGKILQAIKTSVKRIGIELPLYNGKIICATCHNPHQPGVLKVPAASKGAGKPERLRLRTDKSICIACHVDKQ
;
A
#
# COMPACT_ATOMS: atom_id res chain seq x y z
N MET A 1 -74.75 28.79 -35.66
CA MET A 1 -74.65 30.07 -36.38
C MET A 1 -74.26 31.11 -35.34
N VAL A 2 -73.12 31.77 -35.56
CA VAL A 2 -72.49 32.85 -34.78
C VAL A 2 -71.83 32.39 -33.45
N LEU A 3 -70.54 32.03 -33.37
CA LEU A 3 -69.25 32.70 -33.70
C LEU A 3 -68.74 33.69 -32.63
N PHE A 4 -67.44 33.54 -32.34
CA PHE A 4 -66.49 34.53 -31.83
C PHE A 4 -66.57 34.98 -30.36
N LEU A 5 -65.77 34.32 -29.49
CA LEU A 5 -64.63 34.89 -28.73
C LEU A 5 -64.29 33.98 -27.55
N GLY A 6 -63.10 33.38 -27.55
CA GLY A 6 -62.61 32.59 -26.43
C GLY A 6 -61.35 31.79 -26.72
N LEU A 7 -60.50 32.29 -27.62
CA LEU A 7 -59.24 31.67 -28.03
C LEU A 7 -58.14 32.73 -27.91
N LEU A 8 -57.75 33.05 -26.69
CA LEU A 8 -56.57 33.83 -26.32
C LEU A 8 -56.44 33.83 -24.79
N ILE A 9 -55.83 32.77 -24.23
CA ILE A 9 -54.99 32.71 -23.01
C ILE A 9 -54.57 31.23 -22.91
N PHE A 10 -53.70 30.76 -23.80
CA PHE A 10 -52.92 29.53 -23.53
C PHE A 10 -51.55 29.52 -24.25
N TRP A 11 -51.10 30.66 -24.75
CA TRP A 11 -49.77 30.85 -25.34
C TRP A 11 -49.20 32.20 -24.88
N VAL A 12 -48.76 32.26 -23.61
CA VAL A 12 -47.76 33.23 -23.16
C VAL A 12 -46.68 32.45 -22.40
N LEU A 13 -45.64 32.11 -23.17
CA LEU A 13 -44.23 32.14 -22.79
C LEU A 13 -43.78 31.20 -21.66
N ILE A 14 -43.61 29.93 -22.06
CA ILE A 14 -42.32 29.26 -21.87
C ILE A 14 -41.26 30.10 -22.59
N ALA A 15 -40.49 30.88 -21.84
CA ALA A 15 -39.12 31.34 -22.14
C ALA A 15 -38.81 32.55 -21.24
N GLY A 16 -37.86 32.42 -20.33
CA GLY A 16 -37.48 33.57 -19.50
C GLY A 16 -36.81 33.27 -18.17
N GLY A 17 -36.47 32.01 -17.88
CA GLY A 17 -35.36 31.75 -16.95
C GLY A 17 -34.06 32.13 -17.65
N VAL A 18 -33.81 33.42 -17.88
CA VAL A 18 -32.48 33.90 -18.23
C VAL A 18 -31.65 33.71 -16.97
N GLU A 19 -31.07 32.52 -16.82
CA GLU A 19 -29.79 32.42 -16.13
C GLU A 19 -28.87 33.36 -16.89
N ALA A 20 -28.75 34.59 -16.39
CA ALA A 20 -27.69 35.48 -16.79
C ALA A 20 -26.40 34.72 -16.44
N LYS A 21 -25.85 34.00 -17.42
CA LYS A 21 -24.44 33.63 -17.43
C LYS A 21 -23.71 34.96 -17.38
N ILE A 22 -23.42 35.43 -16.18
CA ILE A 22 -22.41 36.45 -15.95
C ILE A 22 -21.09 35.78 -16.31
N LEU A 23 -20.82 35.71 -17.62
CA LEU A 23 -19.49 35.53 -18.14
C LEU A 23 -18.80 36.87 -17.87
N SER A 24 -18.10 36.95 -16.75
CA SER A 24 -17.15 38.04 -16.54
C SER A 24 -16.24 38.07 -17.78
N PRO A 25 -16.09 39.22 -18.46
CA PRO A 25 -15.18 39.32 -19.61
C PRO A 25 -13.78 38.88 -19.19
N ALA A 26 -13.01 38.30 -20.11
CA ALA A 26 -11.63 37.97 -19.79
C ALA A 26 -10.90 39.27 -19.43
N HIS A 27 -10.00 39.23 -18.44
CA HIS A 27 -9.33 40.44 -17.94
C HIS A 27 -8.60 41.22 -19.05
N GLN A 28 -8.14 40.52 -20.10
CA GLN A 28 -7.52 41.09 -21.30
C GLN A 28 -8.47 41.93 -22.17
N ASP A 29 -9.79 41.75 -22.03
CA ASP A 29 -10.83 42.46 -22.78
C ASP A 29 -11.35 43.70 -22.02
N ILE A 30 -10.88 43.91 -20.78
CA ILE A 30 -11.26 45.05 -19.94
C ILE A 30 -10.24 46.18 -20.15
N PRO A 31 -10.66 47.42 -20.47
CA PRO A 31 -9.73 48.54 -20.59
C PRO A 31 -8.91 48.71 -19.31
N CYS A 32 -7.58 48.84 -19.41
CA CYS A 32 -6.69 48.95 -18.24
C CYS A 32 -7.09 50.11 -17.31
N SER A 33 -7.64 51.19 -17.88
CA SER A 33 -8.15 52.35 -17.14
C SER A 33 -9.32 52.02 -16.23
N THR A 34 -9.97 50.86 -16.38
CA THR A 34 -11.00 50.37 -15.45
C THR A 34 -10.38 50.10 -14.08
N CYS A 35 -9.21 49.46 -14.05
CA CYS A 35 -8.54 49.01 -12.84
C CYS A 35 -7.36 49.87 -12.41
N HIS A 36 -6.72 50.60 -13.33
CA HIS A 36 -5.49 51.34 -13.11
C HIS A 36 -5.70 52.85 -13.30
N TYR A 37 -4.94 53.67 -12.56
CA TYR A 37 -4.94 55.13 -12.75
C TYR A 37 -4.29 55.57 -14.06
N LEU A 38 -3.33 54.79 -14.57
CA LEU A 38 -2.56 55.09 -15.78
C LEU A 38 -2.40 53.80 -16.61
N GLN A 39 -2.57 53.89 -17.93
CA GLN A 39 -2.37 52.76 -18.82
C GLN A 39 -0.92 52.23 -18.69
N GLY A 40 -0.75 50.92 -18.52
CA GLY A 40 0.56 50.26 -18.46
C GLY A 40 1.32 50.39 -17.13
N LYS A 41 0.75 50.99 -16.06
CA LYS A 41 1.40 51.06 -14.74
C LYS A 41 0.78 50.06 -13.73
N PRO A 42 1.58 49.50 -12.81
CA PRO A 42 1.13 48.45 -11.88
C PRO A 42 0.17 48.94 -10.77
N ALA A 43 -0.06 50.24 -10.64
CA ALA A 43 -0.85 50.81 -9.55
C ALA A 43 -2.36 50.71 -9.84
N LEU A 44 -3.06 49.86 -9.09
CA LEU A 44 -4.52 49.78 -9.09
C LEU A 44 -5.14 51.05 -8.51
N LYS A 45 -6.31 51.43 -9.02
CA LYS A 45 -7.13 52.53 -8.49
C LYS A 45 -7.45 52.38 -7.02
N THR A 46 -7.68 51.14 -6.60
CA THR A 46 -7.81 50.78 -5.20
C THR A 46 -7.43 49.32 -5.03
N LYS A 47 -6.88 48.97 -3.87
CA LYS A 47 -6.65 47.58 -3.46
C LYS A 47 -7.84 47.00 -2.70
N SER A 48 -9.02 47.63 -2.73
CA SER A 48 -10.24 47.16 -2.09
C SER A 48 -10.99 46.13 -2.95
N PRO A 49 -11.70 45.17 -2.35
CA PRO A 49 -12.61 44.25 -3.05
C PRO A 49 -13.66 44.96 -3.90
N LYS A 50 -13.99 46.22 -3.57
CA LYS A 50 -14.90 47.07 -4.36
C LYS A 50 -14.48 47.21 -5.83
N LEU A 51 -13.20 47.05 -6.15
CA LEU A 51 -12.72 47.05 -7.53
C LEU A 51 -13.19 45.81 -8.32
N CYS A 52 -13.23 44.65 -7.66
CA CYS A 52 -13.51 43.36 -8.30
C CYS A 52 -14.99 43.01 -8.29
N LEU A 53 -15.70 43.35 -7.22
CA LEU A 53 -17.10 42.97 -6.96
C LEU A 53 -18.08 43.27 -8.11
N PRO A 54 -18.00 44.39 -8.85
CA PRO A 54 -18.92 44.64 -9.97
C PRO A 54 -18.87 43.56 -11.07
N CYS A 55 -17.70 42.96 -11.29
CA CYS A 55 -17.50 41.89 -12.27
C CYS A 55 -17.58 40.49 -11.64
N HIS A 56 -17.48 40.40 -10.32
CA HIS A 56 -17.32 39.18 -9.53
C HIS A 56 -18.22 39.15 -8.29
N PRO A 57 -19.55 39.30 -8.45
CA PRO A 57 -20.47 39.48 -7.32
C PRO A 57 -20.57 38.24 -6.41
N GLU A 58 -20.30 37.05 -6.93
CA GLU A 58 -20.37 35.78 -6.19
C GLU A 58 -19.00 35.16 -5.87
N SER A 59 -17.91 35.87 -6.18
CA SER A 59 -16.56 35.29 -6.10
C SER A 59 -15.98 35.26 -4.70
N ASN A 60 -16.65 35.86 -3.71
CA ASN A 60 -16.19 35.91 -2.32
C ASN A 60 -16.53 34.62 -1.56
N LEU A 61 -15.84 33.54 -1.91
CA LEU A 61 -15.87 32.29 -1.15
C LEU A 61 -15.08 32.38 0.17
N HIS A 62 -14.23 33.40 0.31
CA HIS A 62 -13.44 33.71 1.51
C HIS A 62 -13.69 35.17 1.93
N PRO A 63 -13.76 35.48 3.23
CA PRO A 63 -13.94 36.85 3.69
C PRO A 63 -12.78 37.73 3.22
N THR A 64 -13.12 38.92 2.71
CA THR A 64 -12.19 40.00 2.34
C THR A 64 -12.31 41.14 3.35
N GLU A 65 -11.37 42.07 3.31
CA GLU A 65 -11.24 43.17 4.30
C GLU A 65 -10.98 42.67 5.74
N VAL A 66 -10.49 41.44 5.87
CA VAL A 66 -10.09 40.85 7.16
C VAL A 66 -8.69 41.36 7.51
N PRO A 67 -8.46 41.93 8.70
CA PRO A 67 -7.13 42.38 9.12
C PRO A 67 -6.18 41.20 9.25
N LEU A 68 -4.90 41.43 8.93
CA LEU A 68 -3.85 40.45 9.19
C LEU A 68 -3.80 40.14 10.69
N LEU A 69 -4.11 38.90 11.06
CA LEU A 69 -4.08 38.51 12.47
C LEU A 69 -2.62 38.32 12.94
N PRO A 70 -2.28 38.62 14.20
CA PRO A 70 -0.91 38.49 14.72
C PRO A 70 -0.27 37.11 14.53
N GLN A 71 -1.08 36.05 14.42
CA GLN A 71 -0.67 34.67 14.15
C GLN A 71 -0.30 34.38 12.68
N MET A 72 -0.64 35.27 11.75
CA MET A 72 -0.25 35.16 10.34
C MET A 72 1.20 35.66 10.17
N ARG A 73 2.18 34.86 10.60
CA ARG A 73 3.62 35.19 10.53
C ARG A 73 4.36 34.23 9.61
N GLY A 74 5.20 34.78 8.74
CA GLY A 74 6.11 34.01 7.89
C GLY A 74 6.65 34.87 6.74
N PRO A 75 7.83 34.51 6.17
CA PRO A 75 8.47 35.28 5.11
C PRO A 75 7.60 35.42 3.84
N VAL A 76 6.65 34.51 3.65
CA VAL A 76 5.69 34.59 2.52
C VAL A 76 4.59 35.61 2.78
N VAL A 77 4.14 35.79 4.03
CA VAL A 77 3.10 36.79 4.35
C VAL A 77 3.61 38.19 4.03
N SER A 78 4.88 38.50 4.31
CA SER A 78 5.48 39.82 4.04
C SER A 78 5.54 40.21 2.56
N ILE A 79 5.41 39.26 1.63
CA ILE A 79 5.45 39.52 0.19
C ILE A 79 4.06 39.50 -0.47
N LEU A 80 2.99 39.19 0.28
CA LEU A 80 1.63 39.21 -0.26
C LEU A 80 1.10 40.64 -0.40
N PRO A 81 0.36 40.95 -1.48
CA PRO A 81 -0.21 42.27 -1.66
C PRO A 81 -1.49 42.42 -0.84
N PHE A 82 -1.37 43.08 0.31
CA PHE A 82 -2.50 43.54 1.11
C PHE A 82 -2.98 44.90 0.64
N ASP A 83 -4.16 45.31 1.13
CA ASP A 83 -4.57 46.71 1.01
C ASP A 83 -3.76 47.63 1.93
N GLU A 84 -4.06 48.93 1.89
CA GLU A 84 -3.38 49.97 2.67
C GLU A 84 -3.51 49.74 4.20
N GLY A 85 -4.57 49.08 4.63
CA GLY A 85 -4.81 48.70 6.03
C GLY A 85 -4.23 47.35 6.42
N LYS A 86 -3.39 46.73 5.58
CA LYS A 86 -2.89 45.35 5.76
C LYS A 86 -4.02 44.32 5.89
N ARG A 87 -5.11 44.50 5.15
CA ARG A 87 -6.24 43.57 5.11
C ARG A 87 -6.14 42.65 3.91
N VAL A 88 -6.66 41.44 4.07
CA VAL A 88 -6.76 40.43 3.01
C VAL A 88 -7.79 40.90 1.98
N VAL A 89 -7.38 40.98 0.72
CA VAL A 89 -8.21 41.41 -0.41
C VAL A 89 -8.04 40.45 -1.58
N CYS A 90 -8.83 40.60 -2.65
CA CYS A 90 -8.84 39.65 -3.77
C CYS A 90 -7.42 39.41 -4.34
N ILE A 91 -6.66 40.49 -4.52
CA ILE A 91 -5.30 40.43 -5.08
C ILE A 91 -4.28 39.79 -4.13
N THR A 92 -4.57 39.73 -2.82
CA THR A 92 -3.73 39.03 -1.83
C THR A 92 -3.58 37.56 -2.20
N CYS A 93 -4.65 36.97 -2.74
CA CYS A 93 -4.68 35.57 -3.15
C CYS A 93 -4.63 35.37 -4.66
N HIS A 94 -5.03 36.36 -5.47
CA HIS A 94 -5.11 36.24 -6.92
C HIS A 94 -4.11 37.15 -7.65
N TYR A 95 -3.52 36.63 -8.72
CA TYR A 95 -3.01 37.43 -9.83
C TYR A 95 -4.19 37.95 -10.64
N ILE A 96 -4.01 39.12 -11.24
CA ILE A 96 -5.03 39.75 -12.08
C ILE A 96 -4.77 39.38 -13.54
N HIS A 97 -3.50 39.30 -13.93
CA HIS A 97 -3.11 39.03 -15.31
C HIS A 97 -2.60 37.59 -15.48
N PRO A 98 -3.03 36.89 -16.54
CA PRO A 98 -2.52 35.56 -16.87
C PRO A 98 -0.99 35.51 -17.08
N GLU A 99 -0.40 36.58 -17.61
CA GLU A 99 1.04 36.73 -17.87
C GLU A 99 1.88 36.91 -16.60
N ASP A 100 1.28 37.36 -15.49
CA ASP A 100 1.93 37.41 -14.18
C ASP A 100 2.17 36.00 -13.60
N VAL A 101 1.76 34.98 -14.34
CA VAL A 101 1.79 33.60 -13.93
C VAL A 101 2.68 32.79 -14.87
N ILE A 102 3.79 32.27 -14.32
CA ILE A 102 4.78 31.45 -15.06
C ILE A 102 4.16 30.21 -15.75
N GLN A 103 2.94 29.80 -15.35
CA GLN A 103 2.16 28.72 -15.97
C GLN A 103 0.66 29.04 -15.98
N LYS A 104 -0.13 28.51 -16.93
CA LYS A 104 -1.60 28.74 -17.02
C LYS A 104 -2.36 28.15 -15.81
N LYS A 105 -2.38 28.88 -14.69
CA LYS A 105 -3.01 28.47 -13.44
C LYS A 105 -4.53 28.58 -13.48
N PRO A 106 -5.28 27.61 -12.94
CA PRO A 106 -6.71 27.78 -12.70
C PRO A 106 -6.92 28.90 -11.66
N PHE A 107 -7.85 29.82 -11.95
CA PHE A 107 -8.27 30.92 -11.06
C PHE A 107 -7.17 31.92 -10.66
N LEU A 108 -6.00 31.90 -11.31
CA LEU A 108 -4.91 32.86 -11.08
C LEU A 108 -4.42 32.94 -9.63
N LEU A 109 -4.48 31.86 -8.84
CA LEU A 109 -4.07 31.91 -7.43
C LEU A 109 -2.54 32.07 -7.25
N ARG A 110 -2.15 32.89 -6.26
CA ARG A 110 -0.76 33.12 -5.84
C ARG A 110 -0.19 31.91 -5.13
N GLY A 111 1.12 31.70 -5.27
CA GLY A 111 1.86 30.62 -4.59
C GLY A 111 2.01 29.31 -5.37
N GLU A 112 1.31 29.09 -6.50
CA GLU A 112 1.48 27.89 -7.33
C GLU A 112 2.78 27.93 -8.17
N SER A 113 3.97 27.66 -7.61
CA SER A 113 5.17 27.46 -8.44
C SER A 113 5.14 26.06 -9.04
N GLY A 114 5.15 25.99 -10.37
CA GLY A 114 4.66 24.85 -11.14
C GLY A 114 5.46 23.55 -11.17
N ASP A 115 6.34 23.27 -10.22
CA ASP A 115 7.14 22.02 -10.24
C ASP A 115 7.26 21.29 -8.88
N THR A 116 6.61 21.75 -7.81
CA THR A 116 6.56 20.99 -6.55
C THR A 116 5.15 20.93 -5.96
N GLU A 117 4.72 19.72 -5.62
CA GLU A 117 3.40 19.39 -5.08
C GLU A 117 3.10 20.21 -3.80
N GLY A 118 1.93 20.86 -3.76
CA GLY A 118 1.32 21.48 -2.56
C GLY A 118 1.34 23.02 -2.42
N PRO A 119 0.78 23.84 -3.35
CA PRO A 119 0.84 25.30 -3.20
C PRO A 119 -0.47 25.97 -2.74
N LEU A 120 -1.64 25.39 -3.03
CA LEU A 120 -2.91 25.89 -2.46
C LEU A 120 -2.88 25.76 -0.92
N SER A 121 -2.26 24.68 -0.43
CA SER A 121 -1.99 24.45 0.99
C SER A 121 -1.12 25.55 1.57
N ASN A 122 -0.05 25.98 0.89
CA ASN A 122 0.87 26.96 1.44
C ASN A 122 0.22 28.31 1.69
N LEU A 123 -0.53 28.85 0.70
CA LEU A 123 -1.22 30.14 0.89
C LEU A 123 -2.25 30.08 2.03
N CYS A 124 -3.01 28.99 2.14
CA CYS A 124 -3.95 28.79 3.24
C CYS A 124 -3.23 28.63 4.59
N LEU A 125 -2.14 27.87 4.64
CA LEU A 125 -1.35 27.62 5.84
C LEU A 125 -0.65 28.88 6.35
N PHE A 126 -0.19 29.77 5.47
CA PHE A 126 0.42 31.03 5.87
C PHE A 126 -0.56 31.98 6.58
N CYS A 127 -1.85 31.91 6.21
CA CYS A 127 -2.88 32.77 6.80
C CYS A 127 -3.63 32.09 7.96
N HIS A 128 -3.82 30.77 7.94
CA HIS A 128 -4.62 30.09 8.96
C HIS A 128 -3.77 29.38 10.04
N PHE A 129 -2.45 29.28 9.84
CA PHE A 129 -1.54 28.49 10.68
C PHE A 129 -2.01 27.02 10.83
N TYR A 130 -1.24 26.17 11.51
CA TYR A 130 -1.63 24.76 11.70
C TYR A 130 -2.87 24.61 12.58
N ASP A 131 -3.01 25.45 13.62
CA ASP A 131 -4.06 25.28 14.64
C ASP A 131 -5.42 25.87 14.22
N GLY A 132 -5.44 26.79 13.24
CA GLY A 132 -6.66 27.45 12.78
C GLY A 132 -7.50 26.58 11.83
N LEU A 133 -6.86 25.77 10.98
CA LEU A 133 -7.57 24.94 10.00
C LEU A 133 -8.36 23.79 10.66
N ASP A 134 -7.89 23.26 11.79
CA ASP A 134 -8.59 22.21 12.53
C ASP A 134 -9.95 22.65 13.08
N THR A 135 -10.06 23.92 13.52
CA THR A 135 -11.35 24.51 13.93
C THR A 135 -12.33 24.69 12.77
N HIS A 136 -11.84 24.56 11.53
CA HIS A 136 -12.59 24.67 10.29
C HIS A 136 -12.84 23.31 9.62
N ASN A 137 -12.59 22.19 10.31
CA ASN A 137 -12.76 20.84 9.77
C ASN A 137 -14.13 20.69 9.04
N PRO A 138 -14.13 20.53 7.71
CA PRO A 138 -15.35 20.50 6.91
C PRO A 138 -16.19 19.24 7.18
N HIS A 139 -15.64 18.24 7.88
CA HIS A 139 -16.30 16.98 8.20
C HIS A 139 -17.05 16.97 9.54
N VAL A 140 -16.95 18.04 10.34
CA VAL A 140 -17.68 18.18 11.63
C VAL A 140 -18.97 19.00 11.45
N LYS A 141 -19.00 19.97 10.53
CA LYS A 141 -20.18 20.81 10.25
C LYS A 141 -20.50 20.85 8.74
N ARG A 142 -21.68 20.35 8.34
CA ARG A 142 -22.15 20.14 6.95
C ARG A 142 -22.22 21.38 6.02
N ARG A 143 -21.85 22.58 6.46
CA ARG A 143 -22.17 23.85 5.76
C ARG A 143 -20.98 24.59 5.15
N LYS A 144 -19.84 23.93 4.98
CA LYS A 144 -18.58 24.57 4.56
C LYS A 144 -18.07 24.07 3.20
N CYS A 145 -18.96 23.96 2.20
CA CYS A 145 -18.63 23.46 0.85
C CYS A 145 -17.50 24.26 0.18
N VAL A 146 -17.45 25.58 0.43
CA VAL A 146 -16.49 26.52 -0.16
C VAL A 146 -15.02 26.21 0.15
N TYR A 147 -14.75 25.43 1.20
CA TYR A 147 -13.39 25.03 1.56
C TYR A 147 -12.84 23.92 0.65
N CYS A 148 -13.73 23.10 0.10
CA CYS A 148 -13.35 21.97 -0.74
C CYS A 148 -13.72 22.19 -2.21
N HIS A 149 -14.66 23.09 -2.50
CA HIS A 149 -15.16 23.37 -3.85
C HIS A 149 -14.81 24.79 -4.28
N MET A 150 -13.98 24.91 -5.33
CA MET A 150 -13.63 26.19 -5.97
C MET A 150 -14.70 26.73 -6.92
N ALA A 151 -15.73 25.94 -7.20
CA ALA A 151 -16.85 26.28 -8.06
C ALA A 151 -18.09 25.49 -7.62
N PRO A 152 -19.30 25.96 -7.95
CA PRO A 152 -20.52 25.19 -7.77
C PRO A 152 -20.39 23.78 -8.37
N PRO A 153 -20.91 22.73 -7.70
CA PRO A 153 -20.78 21.34 -8.16
C PRO A 153 -21.23 21.13 -9.61
N GLU A 154 -22.28 21.81 -10.05
CA GLU A 154 -22.85 21.74 -11.40
C GLU A 154 -21.80 22.09 -12.45
N LYS A 155 -21.03 23.17 -12.21
CA LYS A 155 -19.93 23.60 -13.09
C LYS A 155 -18.70 22.69 -12.98
N ALA A 156 -18.48 22.07 -11.81
CA ALA A 156 -17.37 21.15 -11.61
C ALA A 156 -17.58 19.81 -12.36
N VAL A 157 -18.81 19.34 -12.52
CA VAL A 157 -19.15 18.10 -13.24
C VAL A 157 -18.73 18.17 -14.71
N GLU A 158 -18.82 19.33 -15.35
CA GLU A 158 -18.52 19.51 -16.78
C GLU A 158 -17.01 19.55 -17.07
N SER A 159 -16.18 20.00 -16.11
CA SER A 159 -14.73 20.17 -16.34
C SER A 159 -13.90 19.01 -15.79
N ARG A 160 -13.30 18.23 -16.69
CA ARG A 160 -12.30 17.20 -16.31
C ARG A 160 -11.11 17.79 -15.55
N LYS A 161 -10.67 19.01 -15.87
CA LYS A 161 -9.55 19.69 -15.19
C LYS A 161 -9.94 20.00 -13.73
N ILE A 162 -11.12 20.56 -13.50
CA ILE A 162 -11.61 20.88 -12.15
C ILE A 162 -11.81 19.60 -11.33
N ARG A 163 -12.43 18.56 -11.89
CA ARG A 163 -12.58 17.25 -11.17
C ARG A 163 -11.24 16.64 -10.76
N ASN A 164 -10.25 16.69 -11.64
CA ASN A 164 -8.91 16.18 -11.32
C ASN A 164 -8.21 17.01 -10.24
N PHE A 165 -8.36 18.33 -10.30
CA PHE A 165 -7.80 19.25 -9.31
C PHE A 165 -8.44 19.01 -7.94
N LEU A 166 -9.78 19.07 -7.85
CA LEU A 166 -10.52 18.86 -6.61
C LEU A 166 -10.22 17.49 -5.99
N GLY A 167 -10.13 16.45 -6.83
CA GLY A 167 -9.86 15.10 -6.36
C GLY A 167 -8.44 14.86 -5.82
N ARG A 168 -7.44 15.63 -6.25
CA ARG A 168 -6.04 15.48 -5.79
C ARG A 168 -5.68 16.48 -4.71
N HIS A 169 -6.01 17.75 -4.93
CA HIS A 169 -5.42 18.86 -4.19
C HIS A 169 -6.38 19.49 -3.17
N ALA A 170 -7.71 19.26 -3.25
CA ALA A 170 -8.63 19.89 -2.31
C ALA A 170 -8.47 19.38 -0.86
N CYS A 171 -7.90 18.19 -0.68
CA CYS A 171 -7.67 17.59 0.64
C CYS A 171 -6.31 18.00 1.24
N GLU A 172 -5.33 18.33 0.40
CA GLU A 172 -3.94 18.59 0.81
C GLU A 172 -3.81 19.72 1.86
N PRO A 173 -4.51 20.86 1.75
CA PRO A 173 -4.39 21.94 2.74
C PRO A 173 -4.68 21.53 4.18
N CYS A 174 -5.65 20.62 4.39
CA CYS A 174 -6.05 20.18 5.73
C CYS A 174 -5.31 18.90 6.16
N HIS A 175 -4.95 18.03 5.22
CA HIS A 175 -4.38 16.71 5.53
C HIS A 175 -2.85 16.63 5.38
N ASN A 176 -2.20 17.57 4.68
CA ASN A 176 -0.74 17.62 4.49
C ASN A 176 -0.04 18.56 5.50
N ALA A 177 -0.84 19.30 6.27
CA ALA A 177 -0.37 20.32 7.20
C ALA A 177 0.20 19.73 8.51
N ALA A 178 -0.33 18.61 9.00
CA ALA A 178 0.15 18.00 10.23
C ALA A 178 1.46 17.23 9.98
N SER A 179 2.60 17.91 10.17
CA SER A 179 3.99 17.43 10.14
C SER A 179 4.32 16.24 11.06
N THR A 180 3.34 15.62 11.72
CA THR A 180 3.50 14.37 12.48
C THR A 180 3.25 13.10 11.67
N TYR A 181 2.68 13.20 10.46
CA TYR A 181 2.61 12.08 9.51
C TYR A 181 3.04 12.46 8.07
N PRO A 182 4.28 12.94 7.84
CA PRO A 182 4.74 13.36 6.51
C PRO A 182 4.98 12.19 5.53
N ALA A 183 4.61 10.96 5.87
CA ALA A 183 4.86 9.79 5.05
C ALA A 183 3.70 9.49 4.09
N ASP A 184 3.67 10.30 3.02
CA ASP A 184 3.25 9.95 1.67
C ASP A 184 1.76 9.57 1.46
N PHE A 185 0.99 10.46 0.82
CA PHE A 185 -0.18 10.08 0.02
C PHE A 185 0.13 8.88 -0.89
N LYS A 186 1.36 8.83 -1.43
CA LYS A 186 1.89 7.70 -2.19
C LYS A 186 1.89 6.40 -1.38
N ARG A 187 2.21 6.43 -0.09
CA ARG A 187 2.21 5.28 0.82
C ARG A 187 0.79 4.89 1.20
N CYS A 188 -0.10 5.85 1.47
CA CYS A 188 -1.53 5.56 1.66
C CYS A 188 -2.13 4.83 0.45
N VAL A 189 -1.91 5.37 -0.75
CA VAL A 189 -2.39 4.75 -2.00
C VAL A 189 -1.61 3.48 -2.35
N THR A 190 -0.40 3.27 -1.88
CA THR A 190 0.37 2.05 -2.21
C THR A 190 0.07 0.92 -1.22
N GLU A 191 -0.02 1.20 0.07
CA GLU A 191 -0.26 0.21 1.13
C GLU A 191 -1.74 -0.20 1.21
N PHE A 192 -2.66 0.73 0.99
CA PHE A 192 -4.11 0.48 1.11
C PHE A 192 -4.83 0.39 -0.24
N ASN A 193 -4.13 0.03 -1.32
CA ASN A 193 -4.75 -0.21 -2.61
C ASN A 193 -5.21 -1.66 -2.75
N PRO A 194 -6.53 -1.93 -2.71
CA PRO A 194 -7.06 -3.28 -2.76
C PRO A 194 -6.98 -3.88 -4.16
N PHE A 195 -6.82 -3.05 -5.20
CA PHE A 195 -6.84 -3.43 -6.61
C PHE A 195 -5.50 -3.98 -7.10
N LYS A 196 -4.50 -4.14 -6.22
CA LYS A 196 -3.32 -4.97 -6.51
C LYS A 196 -3.66 -6.45 -6.50
N ASP A 197 -4.73 -6.84 -5.79
CA ASP A 197 -5.32 -8.18 -5.91
C ASP A 197 -6.12 -8.27 -7.22
N PRO A 198 -5.75 -9.17 -8.16
CA PRO A 198 -6.44 -9.30 -9.45
C PRO A 198 -7.93 -9.60 -9.34
N GLU A 199 -8.38 -10.28 -8.28
CA GLU A 199 -9.80 -10.60 -8.11
C GLU A 199 -10.60 -9.35 -7.72
N VAL A 200 -10.03 -8.50 -6.87
CA VAL A 200 -10.67 -7.24 -6.47
C VAL A 200 -10.52 -6.17 -7.55
N ALA A 201 -9.44 -6.20 -8.34
CA ALA A 201 -9.24 -5.30 -9.48
C ALA A 201 -10.42 -5.32 -10.47
N LYS A 202 -11.07 -6.47 -10.65
CA LYS A 202 -12.27 -6.61 -11.50
C LYS A 202 -13.44 -5.73 -11.02
N MET A 203 -13.53 -5.46 -9.72
CA MET A 203 -14.58 -4.64 -9.12
C MET A 203 -14.38 -3.14 -9.38
N ARG A 204 -13.19 -2.71 -9.79
CA ARG A 204 -12.80 -1.29 -9.87
C ARG A 204 -13.77 -0.44 -10.70
N LYS A 205 -14.21 -0.95 -11.86
CA LYS A 205 -15.15 -0.26 -12.74
C LYS A 205 -16.55 -0.12 -12.12
N SER A 206 -17.02 -1.16 -11.41
CA SER A 206 -18.31 -1.13 -10.71
C SER A 206 -18.35 -0.14 -9.53
N LEU A 207 -17.18 0.20 -8.98
CA LEU A 207 -17.02 1.21 -7.92
C LEU A 207 -16.89 2.64 -8.46
N GLY A 208 -17.05 2.84 -9.76
CA GLY A 208 -16.89 4.14 -10.43
C GLY A 208 -15.42 4.59 -10.53
N ILE A 209 -14.45 3.69 -10.39
CA ILE A 209 -13.02 4.01 -10.45
C ILE A 209 -12.49 3.60 -11.83
N TYR A 210 -12.33 4.58 -12.74
CA TYR A 210 -11.92 4.31 -14.13
C TYR A 210 -10.43 4.59 -14.41
N ARG A 211 -9.80 5.39 -13.57
CA ARG A 211 -8.37 5.76 -13.67
C ARG A 211 -7.47 4.68 -13.12
N SER A 212 -6.20 4.66 -13.53
CA SER A 212 -5.17 3.73 -13.02
C SER A 212 -4.63 4.09 -11.63
N ARG A 213 -4.43 5.38 -11.35
CA ARG A 213 -4.01 5.91 -10.04
C ARG A 213 -5.22 6.26 -9.18
N LEU A 214 -5.23 5.84 -7.92
CA LEU A 214 -6.30 6.23 -6.98
C LEU A 214 -6.11 7.67 -6.49
N ILE A 215 -7.21 8.32 -6.15
CA ILE A 215 -7.24 9.58 -5.40
C ILE A 215 -7.99 9.41 -4.08
N CYS A 216 -7.99 10.46 -3.24
CA CYS A 216 -8.67 10.46 -1.94
C CYS A 216 -10.13 9.99 -2.04
N SER A 217 -10.92 10.57 -2.95
CA SER A 217 -12.35 10.24 -3.10
C SER A 217 -12.65 8.86 -3.71
N ASP A 218 -11.63 8.14 -4.20
CA ASP A 218 -11.81 6.73 -4.60
C ASP A 218 -11.95 5.83 -3.37
N CYS A 219 -11.39 6.24 -2.23
CA CYS A 219 -11.39 5.48 -0.97
C CYS A 219 -12.23 6.16 0.12
N HIS A 220 -12.24 7.49 0.15
CA HIS A 220 -12.91 8.30 1.17
C HIS A 220 -14.27 8.83 0.73
N ASN A 221 -15.22 8.83 1.66
CA ASN A 221 -16.47 9.57 1.58
C ASN A 221 -16.23 11.01 2.04
N VAL A 222 -15.82 11.86 1.11
CA VAL A 222 -15.47 13.27 1.36
C VAL A 222 -16.64 14.12 1.85
N HIS A 223 -17.89 13.65 1.67
CA HIS A 223 -19.09 14.29 2.19
C HIS A 223 -19.62 13.62 3.46
N GLY A 224 -18.88 12.64 4.00
CA GLY A 224 -19.24 11.98 5.25
C GLY A 224 -19.11 12.91 6.44
N VAL A 225 -19.83 12.58 7.51
CA VAL A 225 -19.69 13.21 8.81
C VAL A 225 -18.69 12.39 9.61
N PHE A 226 -17.65 13.05 10.11
CA PHE A 226 -16.66 12.41 10.97
C PHE A 226 -17.28 12.09 12.32
N ASP A 227 -17.19 10.82 12.73
CA ASP A 227 -17.58 10.36 14.06
C ASP A 227 -16.41 9.56 14.66
N PRO A 228 -15.73 10.08 15.69
CA PRO A 228 -14.59 9.38 16.31
C PRO A 228 -14.99 8.07 17.00
N GLN A 229 -16.25 7.91 17.41
CA GLN A 229 -16.79 6.70 18.05
C GLN A 229 -17.54 5.80 17.06
N GLY A 230 -17.76 6.28 15.84
CA GLY A 230 -18.44 5.57 14.78
C GLY A 230 -17.63 4.39 14.21
N PRO A 231 -18.26 3.56 13.36
CA PRO A 231 -17.55 2.52 12.61
C PRO A 231 -16.44 3.12 11.71
N PRO A 232 -15.50 2.30 11.21
CA PRO A 232 -14.39 2.78 10.38
C PRO A 232 -14.79 3.66 9.19
N ALA A 233 -15.97 3.41 8.60
CA ALA A 233 -16.52 4.22 7.52
C ALA A 233 -16.77 5.69 7.93
N GLN A 234 -17.15 5.94 9.18
CA GLN A 234 -17.41 7.29 9.71
C GLN A 234 -16.17 7.87 10.39
N ARG A 235 -15.44 7.03 11.14
CA ARG A 235 -14.22 7.44 11.84
C ARG A 235 -13.07 7.83 10.90
N PHE A 236 -12.95 7.15 9.76
CA PHE A 236 -11.92 7.46 8.76
C PHE A 236 -12.51 8.00 7.47
N LEU A 237 -13.82 8.30 7.46
CA LEU A 237 -14.55 8.76 6.28
C LEU A 237 -14.28 7.85 5.08
N LEU A 238 -14.30 6.53 5.25
CA LEU A 238 -14.06 5.57 4.16
C LEU A 238 -15.40 5.21 3.49
N ARG A 239 -15.39 5.08 2.17
CA ARG A 239 -16.57 4.60 1.44
C ARG A 239 -16.84 3.14 1.81
N LEU A 240 -18.12 2.79 1.97
CA LEU A 240 -18.53 1.42 2.29
C LEU A 240 -18.15 0.42 1.21
N ASP A 241 -18.26 0.83 -0.06
CA ASP A 241 -17.93 0.01 -1.21
C ASP A 241 -16.41 -0.22 -1.36
N TYR A 242 -15.60 0.80 -1.06
CA TYR A 242 -14.16 0.67 -0.87
C TYR A 242 -13.83 -0.30 0.28
N LEU A 243 -14.45 -0.15 1.46
CA LEU A 243 -14.22 -1.03 2.60
C LEU A 243 -14.56 -2.49 2.27
N ALA A 244 -15.64 -2.72 1.52
CA ALA A 244 -16.02 -4.06 1.06
C ALA A 244 -14.97 -4.64 0.11
N ALA A 245 -14.47 -3.86 -0.86
CA ALA A 245 -13.39 -4.28 -1.75
C ALA A 245 -12.09 -4.53 -0.99
N ALA A 246 -11.74 -3.64 -0.07
CA ALA A 246 -10.53 -3.73 0.75
C ALA A 246 -10.52 -4.95 1.65
N SER A 247 -11.64 -5.27 2.28
CA SER A 247 -11.79 -6.45 3.12
C SER A 247 -11.68 -7.76 2.34
N ARG A 248 -11.96 -7.74 1.03
CA ARG A 248 -11.81 -8.89 0.11
C ARG A 248 -10.41 -9.01 -0.48
N SER A 249 -9.61 -7.94 -0.44
CA SER A 249 -8.29 -7.93 -1.03
C SER A 249 -7.28 -8.70 -0.18
N ARG A 250 -6.47 -9.54 -0.83
CA ARG A 250 -5.30 -10.19 -0.21
C ARG A 250 -4.07 -9.29 -0.22
N SER A 251 -4.10 -8.17 -0.95
CA SER A 251 -2.96 -7.26 -1.05
C SER A 251 -2.94 -6.18 0.03
N ILE A 252 -4.02 -6.02 0.79
CA ILE A 252 -4.08 -5.13 1.94
C ILE A 252 -3.71 -5.92 3.18
N ASN A 253 -2.83 -5.35 4.01
CA ASN A 253 -2.52 -5.92 5.31
C ASN A 253 -3.63 -5.55 6.32
N PRO A 254 -4.44 -6.52 6.80
CA PRO A 254 -5.49 -6.23 7.76
C PRO A 254 -4.98 -6.15 9.20
N HIS A 255 -3.72 -6.48 9.45
CA HIS A 255 -3.12 -6.46 10.79
C HIS A 255 -2.75 -5.05 11.22
N TRP A 256 -2.73 -4.84 12.54
CA TRP A 256 -2.39 -3.58 13.19
C TRP A 256 -3.32 -2.42 12.79
N THR A 257 -4.55 -2.74 12.40
CA THR A 257 -5.57 -1.75 12.03
C THR A 257 -6.95 -2.18 12.49
N GLY A 258 -7.71 -1.24 13.06
CA GLY A 258 -9.11 -1.46 13.43
C GLY A 258 -10.09 -1.32 12.26
N VAL A 259 -9.60 -1.14 11.03
CA VAL A 259 -10.42 -0.82 9.86
C VAL A 259 -10.93 -2.09 9.15
N PHE A 260 -10.06 -3.07 8.91
CA PHE A 260 -10.34 -4.21 8.02
C PHE A 260 -10.81 -5.46 8.77
N CYS A 261 -11.65 -5.29 9.79
CA CYS A 261 -12.20 -6.43 10.56
C CYS A 261 -12.89 -7.46 9.66
N LEU A 262 -13.54 -6.99 8.60
CA LEU A 262 -14.23 -7.86 7.64
C LEU A 262 -13.29 -8.67 6.73
N ALA A 263 -11.98 -8.46 6.84
CA ALA A 263 -10.99 -9.33 6.20
C ALA A 263 -10.93 -10.73 6.84
N CYS A 264 -11.31 -10.84 8.13
CA CYS A 264 -11.33 -12.10 8.86
C CYS A 264 -12.75 -12.51 9.30
N HIS A 265 -13.65 -11.52 9.46
CA HIS A 265 -14.99 -11.72 10.01
C HIS A 265 -16.09 -11.44 8.98
N GLN A 266 -17.21 -12.14 9.05
CA GLN A 266 -18.41 -11.87 8.23
C GLN A 266 -19.10 -10.58 8.64
N LYS A 267 -19.04 -10.25 9.92
CA LYS A 267 -19.54 -9.03 10.54
C LYS A 267 -18.71 -8.70 11.77
N ARG A 268 -19.01 -7.57 12.43
CA ARG A 268 -18.31 -7.18 13.66
C ARG A 268 -18.44 -8.29 14.73
N PRO A 269 -17.34 -8.75 15.34
CA PRO A 269 -17.40 -9.71 16.44
C PRO A 269 -18.20 -9.18 17.63
N GLU A 270 -18.93 -10.08 18.30
CA GLU A 270 -19.67 -9.83 19.53
C GLU A 270 -19.06 -10.67 20.67
N LYS A 271 -19.34 -10.33 21.93
CA LYS A 271 -18.83 -11.11 23.08
C LYS A 271 -19.25 -12.58 22.93
N GLY A 272 -18.27 -13.48 22.89
CA GLY A 272 -18.48 -14.93 22.71
C GLY A 272 -18.78 -15.38 21.27
N LYS A 273 -18.93 -14.47 20.29
CA LYS A 273 -19.24 -14.80 18.89
C LYS A 273 -18.25 -14.15 17.93
N LYS A 274 -17.39 -14.98 17.33
CA LYS A 274 -16.31 -14.52 16.45
C LYS A 274 -16.77 -14.19 15.03
N TYR A 275 -17.84 -14.82 14.51
CA TYR A 275 -18.32 -14.63 13.12
C TYR A 275 -17.21 -14.70 12.06
N LEU A 276 -16.35 -15.72 12.11
CA LEU A 276 -15.25 -15.86 11.14
C LEU A 276 -15.79 -16.07 9.72
N LEU A 277 -15.07 -15.57 8.71
CA LEU A 277 -15.41 -15.78 7.30
C LEU A 277 -15.53 -17.26 6.95
N PHE A 278 -14.62 -18.06 7.51
CA PHE A 278 -14.65 -19.52 7.43
C PHE A 278 -14.68 -20.10 8.84
N PRO A 279 -15.40 -21.21 9.08
CA PRO A 279 -15.38 -21.89 10.38
C PRO A 279 -13.98 -22.34 10.81
N ASP A 280 -13.13 -22.68 9.83
CA ASP A 280 -11.72 -23.06 10.04
C ASP A 280 -10.83 -21.81 10.04
N ILE A 281 -10.23 -21.51 11.19
CA ILE A 281 -9.32 -20.37 11.36
C ILE A 281 -8.12 -20.44 10.41
N ASN A 282 -7.62 -21.65 10.09
CA ASN A 282 -6.50 -21.81 9.18
C ASN A 282 -6.87 -21.30 7.79
N LYS A 283 -8.08 -21.60 7.30
CA LYS A 283 -8.57 -21.08 6.02
C LYS A 283 -8.69 -19.55 6.00
N VAL A 284 -9.02 -18.94 7.14
CA VAL A 284 -9.06 -17.47 7.26
C VAL A 284 -7.66 -16.89 7.05
N CYS A 285 -6.65 -17.41 7.75
CA CYS A 285 -5.26 -16.93 7.67
C CYS A 285 -4.63 -17.24 6.31
N GLN A 286 -4.81 -18.48 5.84
CA GLN A 286 -4.25 -18.99 4.60
C GLN A 286 -4.74 -18.23 3.37
N ARG A 287 -5.95 -17.65 3.40
CA ARG A 287 -6.43 -16.73 2.35
C ARG A 287 -5.37 -15.70 1.93
N CYS A 288 -4.50 -15.27 2.83
CA CYS A 288 -3.33 -14.43 2.51
C CYS A 288 -1.98 -15.17 2.67
N HIS A 289 -1.83 -16.06 3.66
CA HIS A 289 -0.53 -16.64 4.04
C HIS A 289 -0.12 -17.91 3.29
N ASP A 290 -0.96 -18.53 2.47
CA ASP A 290 -0.60 -19.74 1.70
C ASP A 290 -0.19 -19.46 0.25
N ASN A 291 -0.13 -18.19 -0.13
CA ASN A 291 -0.04 -17.76 -1.52
C ASN A 291 1.07 -16.71 -1.72
N LYS A 292 1.04 -16.02 -2.85
CA LYS A 292 2.06 -15.01 -3.22
C LYS A 292 1.92 -13.68 -2.47
N PHE A 293 0.86 -13.47 -1.68
CA PHE A 293 0.55 -12.17 -1.06
C PHE A 293 1.11 -12.01 0.35
N ALA A 294 1.16 -13.08 1.16
CA ALA A 294 1.83 -13.08 2.46
C ALA A 294 2.63 -14.37 2.68
N LYS A 295 3.65 -14.28 3.55
CA LYS A 295 4.54 -15.41 3.83
C LYS A 295 3.82 -16.47 4.67
N ALA A 296 3.92 -17.72 4.27
CA ALA A 296 3.46 -18.85 5.08
C ALA A 296 4.22 -18.96 6.40
N ASP A 297 3.52 -19.37 7.44
CA ASP A 297 4.15 -19.69 8.73
C ASP A 297 5.08 -20.90 8.62
N ILE A 298 6.00 -20.98 9.58
CA ILE A 298 7.06 -21.98 9.59
C ILE A 298 6.56 -23.41 9.85
N HIS A 299 5.37 -23.56 10.44
CA HIS A 299 4.76 -24.85 10.72
C HIS A 299 3.56 -25.13 9.82
N PRO A 300 3.37 -26.39 9.39
CA PRO A 300 2.10 -26.80 8.81
C PRO A 300 0.99 -26.72 9.87
N VAL A 301 -0.19 -26.28 9.45
CA VAL A 301 -1.42 -26.24 10.26
C VAL A 301 -2.41 -27.29 9.76
N GLY A 302 -3.37 -27.69 10.60
CA GLY A 302 -4.32 -28.77 10.31
C GLY A 302 -3.74 -30.18 10.52
N VAL A 303 -2.55 -30.29 11.11
CA VAL A 303 -1.87 -31.56 11.39
C VAL A 303 -1.90 -31.89 12.88
N LYS A 304 -1.98 -33.18 13.23
CA LYS A 304 -1.85 -33.62 14.63
C LYS A 304 -0.36 -33.57 15.03
N PRO A 305 -0.02 -33.02 16.22
CA PRO A 305 1.32 -33.13 16.76
C PRO A 305 1.77 -34.59 16.85
N SER A 306 3.05 -34.87 16.63
CA SER A 306 3.57 -36.23 16.81
C SER A 306 3.70 -36.56 18.31
N PRO A 307 3.76 -37.84 18.71
CA PRO A 307 3.96 -38.24 20.10
C PRO A 307 5.25 -37.73 20.74
N TYR A 308 6.22 -37.27 19.94
CA TYR A 308 7.51 -36.74 20.39
C TYR A 308 7.50 -35.22 20.59
N VAL A 309 6.36 -34.56 20.38
CA VAL A 309 6.15 -33.13 20.58
C VAL A 309 5.23 -32.94 21.77
N HIS A 310 5.66 -32.17 22.76
CA HIS A 310 4.86 -31.82 23.92
C HIS A 310 4.27 -30.43 23.73
N ILE A 311 3.01 -30.33 23.33
CA ILE A 311 2.35 -29.03 23.18
C ILE A 311 2.04 -28.47 24.58
N PRO A 312 2.51 -27.25 24.93
CA PRO A 312 2.19 -26.65 26.21
C PRO A 312 0.67 -26.53 26.41
N PRO A 313 0.16 -26.64 27.65
CA PRO A 313 -1.28 -26.52 27.92
C PRO A 313 -1.92 -25.24 27.38
N ASP A 314 -1.18 -24.13 27.39
CA ASP A 314 -1.67 -22.83 26.91
C ASP A 314 -1.67 -22.68 25.39
N PHE A 315 -1.16 -23.68 24.65
CA PHE A 315 -1.10 -23.69 23.19
C PHE A 315 -2.30 -24.47 22.66
N PRO A 316 -3.38 -23.79 22.23
CA PRO A 316 -4.62 -24.47 21.92
C PRO A 316 -4.48 -25.32 20.66
N LEU A 317 -5.02 -26.52 20.73
CA LEU A 317 -5.27 -27.37 19.56
C LEU A 317 -6.76 -27.31 19.22
N GLN A 318 -7.08 -27.36 17.93
CA GLN A 318 -8.47 -27.52 17.47
C GLN A 318 -8.62 -28.94 16.94
N ASP A 319 -9.51 -29.74 17.53
CA ASP A 319 -9.70 -31.15 17.20
C ASP A 319 -8.40 -31.98 17.26
N GLY A 320 -7.54 -31.66 18.23
CA GLY A 320 -6.22 -32.28 18.41
C GLY A 320 -5.19 -31.90 17.34
N LYS A 321 -5.46 -30.89 16.50
CA LYS A 321 -4.58 -30.42 15.43
C LYS A 321 -4.02 -29.04 15.72
N LEU A 322 -2.81 -28.80 15.24
CA LEU A 322 -2.18 -27.48 15.22
C LEU A 322 -2.99 -26.52 14.34
N THR A 323 -3.14 -25.28 14.79
CA THR A 323 -3.73 -24.19 14.02
C THR A 323 -2.83 -22.97 14.07
N CYS A 324 -3.12 -21.93 13.27
CA CYS A 324 -2.45 -20.64 13.42
C CYS A 324 -2.56 -20.11 14.87
N GLU A 325 -3.71 -20.28 15.52
CA GLU A 325 -3.95 -19.86 16.91
C GLU A 325 -3.18 -20.69 17.95
N THR A 326 -2.58 -21.83 17.58
CA THR A 326 -1.74 -22.57 18.51
C THR A 326 -0.53 -21.73 18.91
N CYS A 327 0.13 -21.12 17.94
CA CYS A 327 1.33 -20.30 18.17
C CYS A 327 1.03 -18.79 18.21
N HIS A 328 0.01 -18.35 17.47
CA HIS A 328 -0.35 -16.94 17.36
C HIS A 328 -1.57 -16.62 18.24
N VAL A 329 -1.71 -15.34 18.59
CA VAL A 329 -2.87 -14.79 19.30
C VAL A 329 -3.45 -13.68 18.43
N ALA A 330 -4.41 -14.02 17.56
CA ALA A 330 -4.95 -13.07 16.59
C ALA A 330 -5.56 -11.82 17.24
N SER A 331 -6.02 -11.86 18.50
CA SER A 331 -6.52 -10.65 19.16
C SER A 331 -5.45 -9.57 19.36
N LEU A 332 -4.16 -9.93 19.36
CA LEU A 332 -3.05 -8.97 19.42
C LEU A 332 -2.89 -8.17 18.13
N GLN A 333 -3.55 -8.57 17.04
CA GLN A 333 -3.44 -7.90 15.75
C GLN A 333 -4.26 -6.60 15.64
N ILE A 334 -5.06 -6.25 16.65
CA ILE A 334 -5.96 -5.10 16.60
C ILE A 334 -5.32 -3.92 17.33
N CYS A 335 -5.14 -2.79 16.63
CA CYS A 335 -4.82 -1.52 17.25
C CYS A 335 -6.10 -0.89 17.80
N TYR A 336 -6.23 -0.77 19.13
CA TYR A 336 -7.34 -0.03 19.74
C TYR A 336 -7.13 1.48 19.63
N PRO A 337 -8.19 2.28 19.36
CA PRO A 337 -8.14 3.73 19.57
C PRO A 337 -7.57 4.08 20.95
N GLY A 338 -6.54 4.92 21.01
CA GLY A 338 -5.95 5.38 22.28
C GLY A 338 -4.84 4.49 22.84
N GLN A 339 -4.70 3.25 22.35
CA GLN A 339 -3.51 2.47 22.63
C GLN A 339 -2.40 3.00 21.71
N LYS A 340 -1.46 3.75 22.28
CA LYS A 340 -0.10 3.82 21.75
C LYS A 340 0.53 2.43 21.92
N ILE A 341 -0.01 1.43 21.23
CA ILE A 341 0.85 0.37 20.74
C ILE A 341 1.71 1.14 19.72
N SER A 342 2.79 1.74 20.24
CA SER A 342 4.03 1.75 19.49
C SER A 342 4.13 0.33 18.91
N ARG A 343 4.63 0.14 17.69
CA ARG A 343 5.12 -1.17 17.32
C ARG A 343 6.14 -1.56 18.40
N GLU A 344 5.70 -2.08 19.55
CA GLU A 344 6.53 -2.63 20.58
C GLU A 344 7.16 -3.76 19.82
N LYS A 345 8.42 -3.55 19.45
CA LYS A 345 9.16 -4.40 18.52
C LYS A 345 9.20 -5.86 19.02
N SER A 346 8.77 -6.09 20.26
CA SER A 346 8.70 -7.35 20.99
C SER A 346 7.78 -8.41 20.36
N ASN A 347 6.63 -8.06 19.77
CA ASN A 347 5.68 -9.08 19.27
C ASN A 347 4.97 -8.78 17.94
N ILE A 348 5.74 -8.38 16.92
CA ILE A 348 5.19 -8.08 15.59
C ILE A 348 4.47 -9.28 14.91
N ASN A 349 4.77 -10.50 15.34
CA ASN A 349 4.22 -11.73 14.80
C ASN A 349 3.07 -12.30 15.64
N PHE A 350 2.58 -11.59 16.66
CA PHE A 350 1.46 -12.04 17.50
C PHE A 350 1.70 -13.38 18.20
N LEU A 351 2.95 -13.73 18.50
CA LEU A 351 3.28 -14.98 19.16
C LEU A 351 2.71 -15.00 20.57
N ARG A 352 2.21 -16.17 20.98
CA ARG A 352 1.68 -16.41 22.33
C ARG A 352 2.72 -16.19 23.42
N VAL A 353 3.97 -16.53 23.12
CA VAL A 353 5.12 -16.24 23.99
C VAL A 353 6.06 -15.29 23.24
N PRO A 354 5.90 -13.97 23.44
CA PRO A 354 6.73 -12.97 22.77
C PRO A 354 8.17 -12.97 23.30
N ASN A 355 9.07 -12.24 22.63
CA ASN A 355 10.44 -11.97 23.07
C ASN A 355 11.41 -13.16 23.22
N LEU A 356 10.97 -14.39 22.95
CA LEU A 356 11.89 -15.52 22.88
C LEU A 356 12.74 -15.48 21.61
N LYS A 357 14.00 -15.93 21.71
CA LYS A 357 14.76 -16.31 20.52
C LYS A 357 14.03 -17.44 19.83
N ARG A 358 14.23 -17.54 18.51
CA ARG A 358 13.52 -18.53 17.69
C ARG A 358 13.70 -19.96 18.22
N GLU A 359 14.89 -20.30 18.68
CA GLU A 359 15.24 -21.62 19.21
C GLU A 359 14.49 -21.91 20.50
N GLU A 360 14.46 -20.94 21.42
CA GLU A 360 13.74 -21.02 22.70
C GLU A 360 12.24 -21.19 22.45
N PHE A 361 11.68 -20.45 21.49
CA PHE A 361 10.26 -20.59 21.13
C PHE A 361 9.93 -22.00 20.63
N CYS A 362 10.78 -22.59 19.78
CA CYS A 362 10.53 -23.94 19.30
C CYS A 362 10.63 -24.99 20.41
N LEU A 363 11.53 -24.80 21.36
CA LEU A 363 11.73 -25.69 22.50
C LEU A 363 10.53 -25.70 23.47
N LEU A 364 9.59 -24.75 23.34
CA LEU A 364 8.31 -24.82 24.05
C LEU A 364 7.53 -26.09 23.71
N CYS A 365 7.56 -26.50 22.44
CA CYS A 365 6.82 -27.69 22.00
C CYS A 365 7.73 -28.92 21.81
N HIS A 366 9.00 -28.68 21.49
CA HIS A 366 9.89 -29.75 21.08
C HIS A 366 10.96 -30.00 22.14
N ARG A 367 11.05 -31.23 22.65
CA ARG A 367 12.08 -31.63 23.62
C ARG A 367 13.46 -31.60 23.00
N ILE A 368 14.46 -30.91 23.58
CA ILE A 368 15.82 -30.79 23.01
C ILE A 368 16.47 -32.12 22.56
N ASP A 369 16.23 -33.21 23.30
CA ASP A 369 16.77 -34.55 23.03
C ASP A 369 16.22 -35.15 21.71
N TYR A 370 14.99 -34.79 21.36
CA TYR A 370 14.30 -35.16 20.12
C TYR A 370 14.29 -34.01 19.10
N TYR A 371 14.40 -32.78 19.61
CA TYR A 371 14.53 -31.49 18.94
C TYR A 371 16.00 -31.15 18.81
N ARG A 372 16.71 -32.05 18.17
CA ARG A 372 17.67 -31.55 17.21
C ARG A 372 16.80 -31.01 16.09
N ARG A 373 16.84 -29.69 15.85
CA ARG A 373 16.97 -29.29 14.45
C ARG A 373 18.17 -30.08 13.97
N LEU A 374 17.94 -31.28 13.42
CA LEU A 374 18.93 -31.99 12.66
C LEU A 374 19.35 -30.93 11.67
N ASN A 375 20.52 -30.33 11.89
CA ASN A 375 21.13 -29.57 10.83
C ASN A 375 21.22 -30.62 9.74
N PRO A 376 20.39 -30.54 8.68
CA PRO A 376 20.25 -31.67 7.78
C PRO A 376 21.56 -31.89 7.03
N HIS A 377 22.52 -30.97 7.17
CA HIS A 377 23.88 -30.98 6.65
C HIS A 377 24.92 -31.58 7.62
N LYS A 378 24.52 -32.04 8.81
CA LYS A 378 25.34 -32.77 9.81
C LYS A 378 24.78 -34.18 10.02
N ASP A 379 25.64 -35.07 10.51
CA ASP A 379 25.30 -36.46 10.89
C ASP A 379 24.58 -37.27 9.79
N GLN A 380 24.78 -36.91 8.51
CA GLN A 380 24.36 -37.71 7.36
C GLN A 380 25.24 -38.95 7.19
N ILE A 381 26.47 -38.92 7.74
CA ILE A 381 27.33 -40.08 7.93
C ILE A 381 27.63 -40.23 9.42
N VAL A 382 27.39 -41.42 9.96
CA VAL A 382 27.69 -41.80 11.34
C VAL A 382 28.42 -43.13 11.30
N ASN A 383 29.61 -43.20 11.93
CA ASN A 383 30.46 -44.40 11.93
C ASN A 383 30.72 -44.95 10.51
N GLY A 384 30.99 -44.05 9.56
CA GLY A 384 31.26 -44.39 8.15
C GLY A 384 30.03 -44.82 7.34
N LYS A 385 28.84 -44.92 7.94
CA LYS A 385 27.60 -45.34 7.27
C LYS A 385 26.64 -44.17 7.09
N ILE A 386 25.88 -44.19 5.99
CA ILE A 386 24.85 -43.18 5.73
C ILE A 386 23.73 -43.32 6.77
N ASN A 387 23.46 -42.23 7.49
CA ASN A 387 22.34 -42.12 8.39
C ASN A 387 21.05 -41.89 7.59
N LYS A 388 20.36 -42.98 7.27
CA LYS A 388 19.10 -42.95 6.48
C LYS A 388 18.05 -42.02 7.06
N LYS A 389 17.99 -41.84 8.39
CA LYS A 389 17.02 -40.94 9.03
C LYS A 389 17.27 -39.46 8.67
N ALA A 390 18.53 -39.06 8.49
CA ALA A 390 18.88 -37.70 8.08
C ALA A 390 18.39 -37.39 6.66
N CYS A 391 18.42 -38.37 5.75
CA CYS A 391 17.91 -38.21 4.39
C CYS A 391 16.41 -37.91 4.36
N LEU A 392 15.64 -38.54 5.26
CA LEU A 392 14.19 -38.40 5.33
C LEU A 392 13.70 -37.04 5.83
N PHE A 393 14.63 -36.16 6.24
CA PHE A 393 14.30 -34.76 6.54
C PHE A 393 13.91 -34.00 5.27
N CYS A 394 14.63 -34.22 4.17
CA CYS A 394 14.36 -33.58 2.89
C CYS A 394 13.58 -34.49 1.94
N HIS A 395 13.85 -35.80 1.99
CA HIS A 395 13.37 -36.75 1.00
C HIS A 395 12.22 -37.60 1.52
N SER A 396 11.24 -37.91 0.66
CA SER A 396 10.12 -38.79 1.04
C SER A 396 10.54 -40.26 1.13
N SER A 397 11.71 -40.60 0.59
CA SER A 397 12.35 -41.91 0.64
C SER A 397 13.87 -41.72 0.56
N VAL A 398 14.67 -42.67 1.08
CA VAL A 398 16.13 -42.60 0.98
C VAL A 398 16.55 -42.72 -0.50
N PRO A 399 17.17 -41.70 -1.12
CA PRO A 399 17.58 -41.77 -2.52
C PRO A 399 18.79 -42.69 -2.72
N ASP A 400 18.96 -43.20 -3.95
CA ASP A 400 20.20 -43.85 -4.34
C ASP A 400 21.33 -42.82 -4.47
N VAL A 401 22.39 -43.01 -3.71
CA VAL A 401 23.56 -42.10 -3.67
C VAL A 401 24.58 -42.36 -4.77
N GLN A 402 24.39 -43.42 -5.55
CA GLN A 402 25.20 -43.77 -6.72
C GLN A 402 24.66 -43.13 -8.02
N GLU A 403 23.49 -42.50 -7.99
CA GLU A 403 22.88 -41.88 -9.17
C GLU A 403 23.03 -40.35 -9.18
N MET A 404 23.09 -39.79 -10.39
CA MET A 404 23.00 -38.34 -10.63
C MET A 404 21.57 -37.92 -10.94
N GLY A 405 21.27 -36.64 -10.69
CA GLY A 405 20.03 -36.02 -11.09
C GLY A 405 18.92 -36.13 -10.05
N SER A 406 17.93 -35.26 -10.19
CA SER A 406 16.80 -35.19 -9.28
C SER A 406 15.59 -36.03 -9.74
N LYS A 407 15.64 -36.62 -10.95
CA LYS A 407 14.48 -37.31 -11.57
C LYS A 407 13.96 -38.48 -10.74
N ARG A 408 14.86 -39.19 -10.05
CA ARG A 408 14.56 -40.33 -9.18
C ARG A 408 14.53 -39.96 -7.71
N VAL A 409 14.67 -38.67 -7.40
CA VAL A 409 14.66 -38.12 -6.04
C VAL A 409 13.26 -37.57 -5.75
N ARG A 410 12.68 -37.99 -4.63
CA ARG A 410 11.39 -37.51 -4.15
C ARG A 410 11.58 -36.72 -2.86
N PHE A 411 10.90 -35.59 -2.75
CA PHE A 411 10.97 -34.70 -1.58
C PHE A 411 9.69 -34.83 -0.75
N VAL A 412 9.79 -34.50 0.54
CA VAL A 412 8.63 -34.47 1.46
C VAL A 412 7.62 -33.35 1.15
N VAL A 413 7.96 -32.45 0.22
CA VAL A 413 7.09 -31.38 -0.28
C VAL A 413 7.26 -31.21 -1.79
N ASP A 414 6.25 -30.67 -2.47
CA ASP A 414 6.25 -30.46 -3.93
C ASP A 414 7.33 -29.49 -4.42
N ASN A 415 7.71 -28.52 -3.58
CA ASN A 415 8.76 -27.55 -3.88
C ASN A 415 9.89 -27.69 -2.86
N PRO A 416 11.02 -28.33 -3.21
CA PRO A 416 12.12 -28.58 -2.27
C PRO A 416 12.76 -27.29 -1.73
N ASN A 417 12.64 -26.15 -2.43
CA ASN A 417 13.13 -24.87 -1.89
C ASN A 417 12.43 -24.50 -0.58
N LYS A 418 11.16 -24.90 -0.38
CA LYS A 418 10.46 -24.62 0.88
C LYS A 418 11.20 -25.21 2.08
N ILE A 419 11.80 -26.39 1.93
CA ILE A 419 12.57 -27.05 3.00
C ILE A 419 13.77 -26.18 3.40
N CYS A 420 14.52 -25.68 2.41
CA CYS A 420 15.65 -24.80 2.65
C CYS A 420 15.22 -23.46 3.27
N LEU A 421 14.19 -22.84 2.69
CA LEU A 421 13.73 -21.50 3.06
C LEU A 421 13.07 -21.42 4.44
N ILE A 422 12.63 -22.55 5.01
CA ILE A 422 12.20 -22.64 6.41
C ILE A 422 13.37 -22.25 7.35
N CYS A 423 14.58 -22.73 7.05
CA CYS A 423 15.78 -22.45 7.84
C CYS A 423 16.59 -21.25 7.30
N HIS A 424 16.52 -20.98 6.00
CA HIS A 424 17.23 -19.91 5.30
C HIS A 424 16.25 -18.85 4.75
N PRO A 425 15.48 -18.16 5.61
CA PRO A 425 14.45 -17.23 5.16
C PRO A 425 15.07 -16.02 4.44
N GLY A 426 14.39 -15.54 3.39
CA GLY A 426 14.81 -14.37 2.62
C GLY A 426 15.71 -14.68 1.43
N MET A 427 16.28 -15.89 1.35
CA MET A 427 17.12 -16.33 0.22
C MET A 427 16.31 -16.60 -1.07
N ASP A 428 14.99 -16.51 -1.02
CA ASP A 428 14.11 -16.54 -2.19
C ASP A 428 14.02 -15.19 -2.92
N LYS A 429 14.50 -14.11 -2.28
CA LYS A 429 14.44 -12.75 -2.80
C LYS A 429 15.84 -12.25 -3.16
N GLY A 430 16.08 -12.08 -4.45
CA GLY A 430 17.30 -11.43 -4.92
C GLY A 430 18.57 -12.21 -4.63
N HIS A 431 18.53 -13.54 -4.70
CA HIS A 431 19.70 -14.40 -4.49
C HIS A 431 19.86 -15.43 -5.63
N PRO A 432 21.09 -15.62 -6.13
CA PRO A 432 22.28 -14.79 -5.89
C PRO A 432 22.20 -13.40 -6.55
N ALA A 433 23.05 -12.48 -6.08
CA ALA A 433 23.34 -11.17 -6.71
C ALA A 433 22.14 -10.25 -6.99
N GLY A 434 21.20 -10.14 -6.05
CA GLY A 434 20.04 -9.25 -6.18
C GLY A 434 18.95 -9.76 -7.13
N VAL A 435 19.10 -10.95 -7.73
CA VAL A 435 18.16 -11.51 -8.72
C VAL A 435 17.62 -12.86 -8.25
N ASN A 436 16.31 -13.10 -8.43
CA ASN A 436 15.70 -14.40 -8.12
C ASN A 436 16.05 -15.44 -9.20
N HIS A 437 16.80 -16.46 -8.81
CA HIS A 437 17.21 -17.56 -9.68
C HIS A 437 16.34 -18.83 -9.54
N LEU A 438 15.41 -18.90 -8.59
CA LEU A 438 14.57 -20.09 -8.32
C LEU A 438 13.43 -20.27 -9.34
N ARG A 439 13.78 -20.32 -10.63
CA ARG A 439 12.86 -20.32 -11.77
C ARG A 439 13.29 -21.32 -12.84
N ARG A 440 12.46 -21.48 -13.88
CA ARG A 440 12.83 -22.26 -15.07
C ARG A 440 13.92 -21.50 -15.85
N PRO A 441 15.07 -22.11 -16.17
CA PRO A 441 16.11 -21.45 -16.95
C PRO A 441 15.66 -21.23 -18.39
N SER A 442 16.26 -20.24 -19.05
CA SER A 442 16.12 -20.03 -20.50
C SER A 442 16.75 -21.20 -21.28
N GLY A 443 16.45 -21.33 -22.58
CA GLY A 443 17.01 -22.41 -23.42
C GLY A 443 18.54 -22.45 -23.40
N LYS A 444 19.21 -21.30 -23.50
CA LYS A 444 20.68 -21.19 -23.45
C LYS A 444 21.24 -21.64 -22.09
N ILE A 445 20.67 -21.13 -20.99
CA ILE A 445 21.10 -21.51 -19.63
C ILE A 445 20.83 -23.00 -19.38
N LEU A 446 19.67 -23.50 -19.80
CA LEU A 446 19.33 -24.91 -19.66
C LEU A 446 20.34 -25.80 -20.40
N GLN A 447 20.78 -25.39 -21.59
CA GLN A 447 21.82 -26.11 -22.32
C GLN A 447 23.16 -26.09 -21.58
N ALA A 448 23.57 -24.94 -21.02
CA ALA A 448 24.79 -24.82 -20.23
C ALA A 448 24.76 -25.70 -18.96
N ILE A 449 23.58 -25.83 -18.33
CA ILE A 449 23.34 -26.72 -17.18
C ILE A 449 23.39 -28.18 -17.62
N LYS A 450 22.75 -28.56 -18.74
CA LYS A 450 22.77 -29.93 -19.26
C LYS A 450 24.18 -30.41 -19.60
N THR A 451 25.06 -29.52 -20.07
CA THR A 451 26.44 -29.84 -20.42
C THR A 451 27.44 -29.60 -19.28
N SER A 452 26.97 -29.19 -18.09
CA SER A 452 27.84 -28.81 -16.96
C SER A 452 28.80 -29.91 -16.54
N VAL A 453 28.36 -31.17 -16.50
CA VAL A 453 29.25 -32.30 -16.15
C VAL A 453 30.39 -32.44 -17.16
N LYS A 454 30.11 -32.35 -18.47
CA LYS A 454 31.14 -32.42 -19.52
C LYS A 454 32.06 -31.19 -19.51
N ARG A 455 31.50 -30.00 -19.29
CA ARG A 455 32.23 -28.73 -19.43
C ARG A 455 33.05 -28.36 -18.20
N ILE A 456 32.53 -28.58 -17.01
CA ILE A 456 33.13 -28.15 -15.74
C ILE A 456 33.23 -29.27 -14.70
N GLY A 457 32.88 -30.52 -15.04
CA GLY A 457 33.00 -31.66 -14.14
C GLY A 457 32.04 -31.61 -12.94
N ILE A 458 30.98 -30.80 -13.00
CA ILE A 458 30.05 -30.56 -11.89
C ILE A 458 28.63 -30.79 -12.37
N GLU A 459 27.84 -31.47 -11.56
CA GLU A 459 26.41 -31.58 -11.77
C GLU A 459 25.68 -30.36 -11.16
N LEU A 460 24.84 -29.73 -11.96
CA LEU A 460 23.92 -28.67 -11.54
C LEU A 460 22.47 -29.20 -11.60
N PRO A 461 21.95 -29.81 -10.53
CA PRO A 461 20.65 -30.47 -10.58
C PRO A 461 19.51 -29.46 -10.70
N LEU A 462 18.55 -29.75 -11.58
CA LEU A 462 17.27 -29.05 -11.67
C LEU A 462 16.18 -29.94 -11.10
N TYR A 463 15.12 -29.40 -10.49
CA TYR A 463 13.95 -30.17 -10.08
C TYR A 463 12.73 -29.71 -10.86
N ASN A 464 12.04 -30.64 -11.55
CA ASN A 464 10.94 -30.33 -12.48
C ASN A 464 11.30 -29.21 -13.49
N GLY A 465 12.55 -29.23 -13.96
CA GLY A 465 13.10 -28.26 -14.90
C GLY A 465 13.37 -26.87 -14.31
N LYS A 466 13.26 -26.66 -13.00
CA LYS A 466 13.54 -25.38 -12.33
C LYS A 466 14.87 -25.43 -11.57
N ILE A 467 15.53 -24.29 -11.50
CA ILE A 467 16.66 -24.06 -10.61
C ILE A 467 16.12 -24.05 -9.17
N ILE A 468 16.82 -24.74 -8.28
CA ILE A 468 16.52 -24.86 -6.85
C ILE A 468 17.76 -24.48 -6.04
N CYS A 469 17.63 -24.30 -4.73
CA CYS A 469 18.78 -24.01 -3.86
C CYS A 469 19.89 -25.06 -4.04
N ALA A 470 19.52 -26.33 -4.19
CA ALA A 470 20.46 -27.44 -4.39
C ALA A 470 21.18 -27.44 -5.76
N THR A 471 20.76 -26.59 -6.71
CA THR A 471 21.45 -26.39 -7.98
C THR A 471 22.81 -25.72 -7.76
N CYS A 472 22.90 -24.77 -6.83
CA CYS A 472 24.12 -24.04 -6.50
C CYS A 472 24.78 -24.55 -5.21
N HIS A 473 23.97 -24.99 -4.24
CA HIS A 473 24.43 -25.51 -2.96
C HIS A 473 24.36 -27.04 -2.92
N ASN A 474 25.28 -27.68 -2.23
CA ASN A 474 25.26 -29.11 -1.97
C ASN A 474 25.00 -29.36 -0.47
N PRO A 475 23.75 -29.61 -0.06
CA PRO A 475 23.40 -29.75 1.35
C PRO A 475 24.04 -30.98 2.00
N HIS A 476 24.69 -31.85 1.22
CA HIS A 476 25.26 -33.08 1.73
C HIS A 476 26.65 -32.89 2.39
N GLN A 477 26.98 -33.79 3.31
CA GLN A 477 28.32 -34.01 3.86
C GLN A 477 29.20 -34.69 2.80
N PRO A 478 30.54 -34.47 2.86
CA PRO A 478 31.48 -35.21 2.03
C PRO A 478 31.27 -36.72 2.18
N GLY A 479 31.29 -37.44 1.05
CA GLY A 479 31.16 -38.90 1.03
C GLY A 479 29.73 -39.45 1.03
N VAL A 480 28.69 -38.61 1.16
CA VAL A 480 27.29 -39.06 1.04
C VAL A 480 26.98 -39.43 -0.40
N LEU A 481 27.12 -38.48 -1.33
CA LEU A 481 27.00 -38.71 -2.76
C LEU A 481 28.27 -39.39 -3.28
N LYS A 482 28.12 -40.52 -3.96
CA LYS A 482 29.24 -41.32 -4.45
C LYS A 482 29.66 -40.93 -5.85
N VAL A 483 28.80 -40.24 -6.61
CA VAL A 483 29.16 -39.72 -7.93
C VAL A 483 30.02 -38.46 -7.80
N PRO A 484 31.24 -38.43 -8.39
CA PRO A 484 32.16 -37.30 -8.24
C PRO A 484 31.55 -35.95 -8.64
N ALA A 485 30.88 -35.86 -9.79
CA ALA A 485 30.27 -34.61 -10.28
C ALA A 485 29.14 -34.09 -9.36
N ALA A 486 28.36 -34.99 -8.77
CA ALA A 486 27.26 -34.67 -7.87
C ALA A 486 27.76 -34.26 -6.47
N SER A 487 28.88 -34.84 -6.02
CA SER A 487 29.48 -34.61 -4.70
C SER A 487 30.18 -33.26 -4.54
N LYS A 488 30.41 -32.52 -5.62
CA LYS A 488 31.11 -31.24 -5.60
C LYS A 488 30.40 -30.23 -4.69
N GLY A 489 31.17 -29.49 -3.90
CA GLY A 489 30.66 -28.55 -2.90
C GLY A 489 30.24 -29.16 -1.56
N ALA A 490 30.15 -30.48 -1.44
CA ALA A 490 29.83 -31.13 -0.17
C ALA A 490 30.87 -30.73 0.90
N GLY A 491 30.37 -30.26 2.04
CA GLY A 491 31.21 -29.79 3.15
C GLY A 491 32.00 -28.50 2.93
N LYS A 492 31.90 -27.83 1.77
CA LYS A 492 32.57 -26.53 1.53
C LYS A 492 31.87 -25.38 2.28
N PRO A 493 32.55 -24.23 2.50
CA PRO A 493 31.91 -23.01 3.00
C PRO A 493 30.68 -22.65 2.16
N GLU A 494 29.59 -22.26 2.82
CA GLU A 494 28.27 -22.04 2.21
C GLU A 494 27.74 -23.22 1.37
N ARG A 495 28.40 -24.38 1.42
CA ARG A 495 28.08 -25.58 0.64
C ARG A 495 28.03 -25.36 -0.86
N LEU A 496 28.72 -24.34 -1.40
CA LEU A 496 28.66 -24.05 -2.83
C LEU A 496 29.36 -25.13 -3.66
N ARG A 497 28.73 -25.53 -4.78
CA ARG A 497 29.30 -26.50 -5.74
C ARG A 497 30.54 -25.96 -6.44
N LEU A 498 30.62 -24.63 -6.57
CA LEU A 498 31.70 -23.86 -7.18
C LEU A 498 32.22 -22.81 -6.20
N ARG A 499 33.36 -22.18 -6.52
CA ARG A 499 33.91 -21.10 -5.71
C ARG A 499 33.00 -19.87 -5.76
N THR A 500 33.07 -19.02 -4.74
CA THR A 500 32.33 -17.75 -4.61
C THR A 500 32.85 -16.64 -5.54
N ASP A 501 33.50 -17.00 -6.64
CA ASP A 501 34.01 -16.07 -7.65
C ASP A 501 33.11 -16.11 -8.90
N LYS A 502 33.57 -15.53 -10.02
CA LYS A 502 32.82 -15.54 -11.28
C LYS A 502 32.49 -16.96 -11.77
N SER A 503 33.21 -18.00 -11.34
CA SER A 503 33.03 -19.38 -11.79
C SER A 503 31.61 -19.89 -11.58
N ILE A 504 30.95 -19.52 -10.47
CA ILE A 504 29.58 -19.97 -10.19
C ILE A 504 28.57 -19.36 -11.17
N CYS A 505 28.77 -18.10 -11.55
CA CYS A 505 27.89 -17.41 -12.49
C CYS A 505 28.07 -17.97 -13.91
N ILE A 506 29.32 -18.09 -14.37
CA ILE A 506 29.63 -18.58 -15.73
C ILE A 506 29.39 -20.09 -15.91
N ALA A 507 29.11 -20.81 -14.83
CA ALA A 507 28.60 -22.17 -14.90
C ALA A 507 27.22 -22.25 -15.57
N CYS A 508 26.44 -21.18 -15.56
CA CYS A 508 25.15 -21.10 -16.24
C CYS A 508 25.13 -20.01 -17.32
N HIS A 509 25.83 -18.89 -17.08
CA HIS A 509 25.93 -17.73 -17.94
C HIS A 509 27.19 -17.80 -18.81
N VAL A 510 27.29 -18.85 -19.63
CA VAL A 510 28.45 -19.05 -20.53
C VAL A 510 28.60 -17.93 -21.56
N ASP A 511 27.52 -17.21 -21.85
CA ASP A 511 27.47 -16.03 -22.72
C ASP A 511 28.03 -14.76 -22.07
N LYS A 512 28.42 -14.83 -20.79
CA LYS A 512 28.95 -13.72 -19.99
C LYS A 512 30.40 -13.96 -19.55
N GLN A 513 31.06 -14.96 -20.13
CA GLN A 513 32.48 -15.23 -19.91
C GLN A 513 33.35 -14.13 -20.50
#